data_AF-A0A6J6BEZ4-F1
#
_entry.id   AF-A0A6J6BEZ4-F1
#
_cell.length_a   1.000
_cell.length_b   1.000
_cell.length_c   1.000
_cell.angle_alpha   90.00
_cell.angle_beta   90.00
_cell.angle_gamma   90.00
#
_symmetry.space_group_name_H-M   'P 1'
#
loop_
_entity.id
_entity.type
_entity.pdbx_description
1 polymer ?
#
loop_
_entity_poly.entity_id
_entity_poly.type
_entity_poly.pdbx_seq_one_letter_code
_entity_poly.pdbx_strand_id
1 'polypeptide(L)'
;MKNRAEVRIDLEALAHNISHAKSGGTAEVLAVVKANAYGHGLIPVAQAALASGATWLGTALLEEAFELRNAGINAPIIAWLTPPGAAFEKAIELNIDLSVPSVAILNQISEASQKLGKRARVHIEVDTGMTRGGLLEEWEEFLKLLPSAHVEVVGFWTHFARADEPLSDYTQIQINVFEAKLLELQHAGCSPQIIHYANSAATLLSIGIDQKMVRLGIAMYGLSPDIGFMGHSAALGLRPVMSIAAQLHLVKKVPAGSPVGYGGTAVTERETVLGVVAMGYSDGIPRNASSATGVTHNGKRAPIIGRVSMDQFVVDLGPDSTAQAGDEVLVISQTGYTADDWASASGTINYEIVTRIAARVPRISV
;
A
#
# COMPACT_ATOMS: atom_id res chain seq x y z
N MET A 1 -7.94 -1.19 26.71
CA MET A 1 -8.49 -1.25 25.34
C MET A 1 -10.00 -1.46 25.39
N LYS A 2 -10.79 -0.85 24.48
CA LYS A 2 -12.26 -1.08 24.41
C LYS A 2 -12.64 -2.26 23.52
N ASN A 3 -11.81 -2.57 22.53
CA ASN A 3 -12.00 -3.68 21.59
C ASN A 3 -11.09 -4.86 21.98
N ARG A 4 -11.37 -6.06 21.45
CA ARG A 4 -10.46 -7.22 21.58
C ARG A 4 -9.13 -7.02 20.84
N ALA A 5 -9.15 -6.19 19.79
CA ALA A 5 -8.04 -5.82 18.95
C ALA A 5 -8.36 -4.51 18.22
N GLU A 6 -7.34 -3.74 17.91
CA GLU A 6 -7.45 -2.46 17.20
C GLU A 6 -6.19 -2.16 16.38
N VAL A 7 -6.37 -1.50 15.25
CA VAL A 7 -5.31 -0.92 14.44
C VAL A 7 -5.18 0.55 14.82
N ARG A 8 -4.03 0.95 15.32
CA ARG A 8 -3.71 2.33 15.69
C ARG A 8 -2.96 3.00 14.55
N ILE A 9 -3.44 4.16 14.10
CA ILE A 9 -2.94 4.89 12.94
C ILE A 9 -2.38 6.24 13.40
N ASP A 10 -1.06 6.38 13.34
CA ASP A 10 -0.34 7.61 13.68
C ASP A 10 -0.26 8.54 12.45
N LEU A 11 -1.15 9.54 12.41
CA LEU A 11 -1.21 10.48 11.29
C LEU A 11 -0.07 11.51 11.31
N GLU A 12 0.62 11.70 12.44
CA GLU A 12 1.82 12.53 12.50
C GLU A 12 3.01 11.81 11.83
N ALA A 13 3.12 10.49 12.02
CA ALA A 13 4.09 9.66 11.30
C ALA A 13 3.84 9.70 9.79
N LEU A 14 2.58 9.64 9.34
CA LEU A 14 2.21 9.79 7.93
C LEU A 14 2.68 11.14 7.37
N ALA A 15 2.41 12.23 8.09
CA ALA A 15 2.82 13.58 7.72
C ALA A 15 4.35 13.70 7.61
N HIS A 16 5.08 13.18 8.62
CA HIS A 16 6.53 13.09 8.61
C HIS A 16 7.04 12.37 7.36
N ASN A 17 6.48 11.19 7.04
CA ASN A 17 6.94 10.37 5.93
C ASN A 17 6.72 11.03 4.57
N ILE A 18 5.59 11.70 4.37
CA ILE A 18 5.30 12.45 3.13
C ILE A 18 6.31 13.59 2.97
N SER A 19 6.54 14.37 4.03
CA SER A 19 7.50 15.46 4.00
C SER A 19 8.93 14.97 3.78
N HIS A 20 9.32 13.87 4.43
CA HIS A 20 10.65 13.27 4.33
C HIS A 20 10.92 12.73 2.92
N ALA A 21 10.00 11.93 2.38
CA ALA A 21 10.17 11.29 1.09
C ALA A 21 10.27 12.31 -0.07
N LYS A 22 9.56 13.44 0.01
CA LYS A 22 9.63 14.49 -1.03
C LYS A 22 10.73 15.54 -0.78
N SER A 23 11.49 15.40 0.30
CA SER A 23 12.51 16.39 0.66
C SER A 23 13.57 16.50 -0.45
N GLY A 24 14.00 17.73 -0.74
CA GLY A 24 15.00 18.00 -1.78
C GLY A 24 14.47 18.12 -3.21
N GLY A 25 13.16 17.91 -3.46
CA GLY A 25 12.54 18.07 -4.77
C GLY A 25 11.42 19.11 -4.83
N THR A 26 10.89 19.32 -6.03
CA THR A 26 9.75 20.24 -6.30
C THR A 26 8.50 19.52 -6.79
N ALA A 27 8.57 18.19 -6.97
CA ALA A 27 7.47 17.40 -7.45
C ALA A 27 6.23 17.48 -6.55
N GLU A 28 5.06 17.54 -7.20
CA GLU A 28 3.79 17.25 -6.55
C GLU A 28 3.75 15.82 -6.03
N VAL A 29 2.96 15.58 -4.98
CA VAL A 29 2.79 14.24 -4.40
C VAL A 29 1.39 13.72 -4.71
N LEU A 30 1.36 12.59 -5.41
CA LEU A 30 0.20 11.71 -5.50
C LEU A 30 0.29 10.68 -4.40
N ALA A 31 -0.57 10.82 -3.38
CA ALA A 31 -0.69 9.87 -2.29
C ALA A 31 -1.50 8.65 -2.74
N VAL A 32 -0.86 7.48 -2.78
CA VAL A 32 -1.45 6.23 -3.26
C VAL A 32 -2.21 5.57 -2.12
N VAL A 33 -3.53 5.71 -2.15
CA VAL A 33 -4.46 5.27 -1.09
C VAL A 33 -5.29 4.04 -1.47
N LYS A 34 -4.92 3.33 -2.55
CA LYS A 34 -5.54 2.05 -2.94
C LYS A 34 -5.52 1.00 -1.81
N ALA A 35 -6.36 0.01 -1.94
CA ALA A 35 -6.57 -1.08 -1.00
C ALA A 35 -6.84 -0.59 0.43
N ASN A 36 -7.81 0.32 0.57
CA ASN A 36 -8.16 0.95 1.85
C ASN A 36 -6.95 1.64 2.53
N ALA A 37 -6.19 2.41 1.73
CA ALA A 37 -4.91 3.01 2.13
C ALA A 37 -3.94 1.96 2.70
N TYR A 38 -3.68 0.88 1.96
CA TYR A 38 -2.81 -0.22 2.38
C TYR A 38 -3.25 -0.79 3.75
N GLY A 39 -4.57 -0.88 3.98
CA GLY A 39 -5.17 -1.33 5.23
C GLY A 39 -5.22 -0.30 6.37
N HIS A 40 -4.73 0.93 6.18
CA HIS A 40 -4.69 1.98 7.21
C HIS A 40 -6.01 2.77 7.34
N GLY A 41 -6.90 2.68 6.35
CA GLY A 41 -8.19 3.39 6.34
C GLY A 41 -8.22 4.49 5.28
N LEU A 42 -9.05 4.29 4.25
CA LEU A 42 -9.09 5.11 3.04
C LEU A 42 -9.31 6.60 3.33
N ILE A 43 -10.44 6.94 3.95
CA ILE A 43 -10.84 8.35 4.12
C ILE A 43 -9.91 9.11 5.08
N PRO A 44 -9.61 8.62 6.31
CA PRO A 44 -8.74 9.36 7.23
C PRO A 44 -7.34 9.57 6.69
N VAL A 45 -6.76 8.55 6.03
CA VAL A 45 -5.41 8.69 5.43
C VAL A 45 -5.43 9.64 4.25
N ALA A 46 -6.43 9.58 3.38
CA ALA A 46 -6.53 10.50 2.24
C ALA A 46 -6.59 11.97 2.72
N GLN A 47 -7.41 12.25 3.74
CA GLN A 47 -7.50 13.59 4.34
C GLN A 47 -6.17 14.03 4.96
N ALA A 48 -5.53 13.17 5.74
CA ALA A 48 -4.26 13.47 6.38
C ALA A 48 -3.11 13.65 5.36
N ALA A 49 -3.09 12.86 4.29
CA ALA A 49 -2.09 13.00 3.22
C ALA A 49 -2.23 14.35 2.51
N LEU A 50 -3.46 14.78 2.19
CA LEU A 50 -3.73 16.09 1.59
C LEU A 50 -3.33 17.23 2.56
N ALA A 51 -3.68 17.11 3.84
CA ALA A 51 -3.27 18.07 4.87
C ALA A 51 -1.74 18.14 5.04
N SER A 52 -1.03 17.06 4.72
CA SER A 52 0.44 16.95 4.79
C SER A 52 1.14 17.35 3.49
N GLY A 53 0.42 17.94 2.53
CA GLY A 53 0.98 18.50 1.32
C GLY A 53 1.06 17.55 0.12
N ALA A 54 0.30 16.44 0.13
CA ALA A 54 -0.09 15.78 -1.11
C ALA A 54 -1.11 16.64 -1.87
N THR A 55 -0.97 16.72 -3.18
CA THR A 55 -1.87 17.50 -4.05
C THR A 55 -2.81 16.60 -4.85
N TRP A 56 -2.49 15.31 -4.96
CA TRP A 56 -3.26 14.30 -5.67
C TRP A 56 -3.48 13.05 -4.82
N LEU A 57 -4.54 12.30 -5.15
CA LEU A 57 -4.78 10.96 -4.63
C LEU A 57 -4.79 9.95 -5.76
N GLY A 58 -4.28 8.75 -5.48
CA GLY A 58 -4.27 7.64 -6.42
C GLY A 58 -4.97 6.41 -5.88
N THR A 59 -5.94 5.89 -6.63
CA THR A 59 -6.63 4.62 -6.34
C THR A 59 -6.37 3.60 -7.44
N ALA A 60 -6.48 2.31 -7.11
CA ALA A 60 -6.44 1.29 -8.16
C ALA A 60 -7.79 1.25 -8.86
N LEU A 61 -8.87 1.21 -8.07
CA LEU A 61 -10.21 0.95 -8.57
C LEU A 61 -11.08 2.22 -8.53
N LEU A 62 -12.15 2.22 -9.35
CA LEU A 62 -13.12 3.33 -9.37
C LEU A 62 -13.96 3.38 -8.09
N GLU A 63 -14.26 2.23 -7.50
CA GLU A 63 -15.04 2.12 -6.27
C GLU A 63 -14.39 2.93 -5.13
N GLU A 64 -13.07 2.85 -5.01
CA GLU A 64 -12.29 3.61 -4.04
C GLU A 64 -12.33 5.12 -4.36
N ALA A 65 -12.21 5.49 -5.62
CA ALA A 65 -12.31 6.89 -6.06
C ALA A 65 -13.71 7.47 -5.80
N PHE A 66 -14.76 6.67 -6.02
CA PHE A 66 -16.15 7.06 -5.70
C PHE A 66 -16.35 7.21 -4.20
N GLU A 67 -15.78 6.33 -3.38
CA GLU A 67 -15.84 6.45 -1.93
C GLU A 67 -15.17 7.75 -1.45
N LEU A 68 -14.00 8.10 -1.99
CA LEU A 68 -13.32 9.37 -1.71
C LEU A 68 -14.20 10.58 -2.09
N ARG A 69 -14.84 10.55 -3.27
CA ARG A 69 -15.77 11.61 -3.71
C ARG A 69 -17.00 11.72 -2.82
N ASN A 70 -17.60 10.59 -2.43
CA ASN A 70 -18.75 10.55 -1.52
C ASN A 70 -18.39 11.09 -0.12
N ALA A 71 -17.13 10.96 0.30
CA ALA A 71 -16.62 11.55 1.54
C ALA A 71 -16.30 13.05 1.43
N GLY A 72 -16.62 13.70 0.29
CA GLY A 72 -16.43 15.13 0.08
C GLY A 72 -15.01 15.54 -0.32
N ILE A 73 -14.16 14.60 -0.72
CA ILE A 73 -12.80 14.91 -1.16
C ILE A 73 -12.84 15.48 -2.58
N ASN A 74 -12.40 16.74 -2.72
CA ASN A 74 -12.40 17.48 -3.99
C ASN A 74 -11.02 17.55 -4.66
N ALA A 75 -9.95 17.07 -4.00
CA ALA A 75 -8.62 17.00 -4.61
C ALA A 75 -8.65 16.14 -5.88
N PRO A 76 -7.75 16.38 -6.85
CA PRO A 76 -7.58 15.51 -8.00
C PRO A 76 -7.38 14.04 -7.59
N ILE A 77 -8.09 13.14 -8.28
CA ILE A 77 -8.01 11.69 -8.06
C ILE A 77 -7.75 11.05 -9.41
N ILE A 78 -6.80 10.12 -9.48
CA ILE A 78 -6.64 9.20 -10.59
C ILE A 78 -6.94 7.77 -10.18
N ALA A 79 -7.68 7.05 -11.03
CA ALA A 79 -7.87 5.60 -10.97
C ALA A 79 -7.27 4.93 -12.22
N TRP A 80 -6.54 3.84 -12.06
CA TRP A 80 -5.78 3.23 -13.16
C TRP A 80 -6.12 1.79 -13.53
N LEU A 81 -6.70 1.01 -12.62
CA LEU A 81 -7.06 -0.39 -12.88
C LEU A 81 -8.54 -0.48 -13.24
N THR A 82 -8.89 0.09 -14.39
CA THR A 82 -10.27 0.20 -14.88
C THR A 82 -10.48 -0.70 -16.09
N PRO A 83 -11.00 -1.93 -15.92
CA PRO A 83 -11.18 -2.86 -17.04
C PRO A 83 -12.27 -2.37 -18.02
N PRO A 84 -12.34 -2.95 -19.23
CA PRO A 84 -13.45 -2.70 -20.15
C PRO A 84 -14.81 -2.92 -19.47
N GLY A 85 -15.74 -1.99 -19.68
CA GLY A 85 -17.06 -1.99 -19.03
C GLY A 85 -17.10 -1.36 -17.65
N ALA A 86 -15.99 -0.79 -17.15
CA ALA A 86 -16.00 0.00 -15.93
C ALA A 86 -16.93 1.23 -16.05
N ALA A 87 -17.32 1.80 -14.91
CA ALA A 87 -18.27 2.92 -14.83
C ALA A 87 -17.66 4.27 -15.25
N PHE A 88 -17.18 4.38 -16.49
CA PHE A 88 -16.49 5.55 -17.02
C PHE A 88 -17.36 6.82 -17.01
N GLU A 89 -18.65 6.71 -17.36
CA GLU A 89 -19.57 7.87 -17.32
C GLU A 89 -19.61 8.48 -15.91
N LYS A 90 -19.83 7.65 -14.89
CA LYS A 90 -19.83 8.08 -13.49
C LYS A 90 -18.49 8.66 -13.05
N ALA A 91 -17.37 8.08 -13.49
CA ALA A 91 -16.03 8.61 -13.20
C ALA A 91 -15.84 10.02 -13.78
N ILE A 92 -16.28 10.25 -15.02
CA ILE A 92 -16.21 11.54 -15.70
C ILE A 92 -17.10 12.57 -15.01
N GLU A 93 -18.33 12.21 -14.64
CA GLU A 93 -19.25 13.09 -13.90
C GLU A 93 -18.62 13.55 -12.58
N LEU A 94 -17.98 12.63 -11.85
CA LEU A 94 -17.32 12.89 -10.57
C LEU A 94 -15.91 13.50 -10.69
N ASN A 95 -15.47 13.90 -11.88
CA ASN A 95 -14.13 14.47 -12.12
C ASN A 95 -13.01 13.57 -11.60
N ILE A 96 -13.06 12.27 -11.91
CA ILE A 96 -11.98 11.32 -11.63
C ILE A 96 -11.17 11.17 -12.92
N ASP A 97 -9.86 11.43 -12.82
CA ASP A 97 -8.92 11.24 -13.93
C ASP A 97 -8.68 9.73 -14.13
N LEU A 98 -8.55 9.30 -15.37
CA LEU A 98 -8.49 7.87 -15.73
C LEU A 98 -7.16 7.51 -16.40
N SER A 99 -6.57 6.38 -16.02
CA SER A 99 -5.44 5.83 -16.78
C SER A 99 -5.92 5.23 -18.10
N VAL A 100 -5.12 5.40 -19.16
CA VAL A 100 -5.34 4.79 -20.48
C VAL A 100 -4.18 3.84 -20.77
N PRO A 101 -4.32 2.54 -20.51
CA PRO A 101 -3.28 1.55 -20.74
C PRO A 101 -3.38 0.84 -22.10
N SER A 102 -4.44 1.09 -22.88
CA SER A 102 -4.67 0.42 -24.17
C SER A 102 -5.62 1.21 -25.08
N VAL A 103 -5.64 0.86 -26.36
CA VAL A 103 -6.59 1.42 -27.33
C VAL A 103 -8.04 1.11 -26.96
N ALA A 104 -8.31 -0.10 -26.47
CA ALA A 104 -9.65 -0.51 -26.05
C ALA A 104 -10.21 0.40 -24.94
N ILE A 105 -9.37 0.76 -23.95
CA ILE A 105 -9.77 1.65 -22.86
C ILE A 105 -9.92 3.10 -23.36
N LEU A 106 -9.03 3.59 -24.23
CA LEU A 106 -9.17 4.91 -24.84
C LEU A 106 -10.55 5.05 -25.52
N ASN A 107 -10.94 4.06 -26.32
CA ASN A 107 -12.19 4.07 -27.06
C ASN A 107 -13.41 4.14 -26.12
N GLN A 108 -13.45 3.32 -25.07
CA GLN A 108 -14.57 3.31 -24.12
C GLN A 108 -14.67 4.61 -23.31
N ILE A 109 -13.53 5.16 -22.87
CA ILE A 109 -13.50 6.45 -22.19
C ILE A 109 -13.97 7.56 -23.14
N SER A 110 -13.48 7.57 -24.39
CA SER A 110 -13.91 8.53 -25.41
C SER A 110 -15.41 8.43 -25.70
N GLU A 111 -15.98 7.23 -25.80
CA GLU A 111 -17.41 7.03 -26.00
C GLU A 111 -18.25 7.56 -24.83
N ALA A 112 -17.89 7.22 -23.59
CA ALA A 112 -18.55 7.73 -22.39
C ALA A 112 -18.48 9.27 -22.31
N SER A 113 -17.31 9.81 -22.64
CA SER A 113 -17.04 11.24 -22.71
C SER A 113 -17.92 11.95 -23.75
N GLN A 114 -18.08 11.38 -24.94
CA GLN A 114 -18.97 11.90 -25.98
C GLN A 114 -20.44 11.89 -25.55
N LYS A 115 -20.91 10.78 -24.94
CA LYS A 115 -22.29 10.67 -24.43
C LYS A 115 -22.62 11.76 -23.42
N LEU A 116 -21.67 12.09 -22.55
CA LEU A 116 -21.82 13.12 -21.53
C LEU A 116 -21.59 14.55 -22.06
N GLY A 117 -21.04 14.70 -23.27
CA GLY A 117 -20.61 15.99 -23.80
C GLY A 117 -19.52 16.67 -22.96
N LYS A 118 -18.71 15.87 -22.23
CA LYS A 118 -17.69 16.34 -21.30
C LYS A 118 -16.41 15.54 -21.50
N ARG A 119 -15.32 16.21 -21.93
CA ARG A 119 -14.01 15.58 -22.12
C ARG A 119 -13.51 14.93 -20.82
N ALA A 120 -13.35 13.62 -20.86
CA ALA A 120 -12.69 12.86 -19.80
C ALA A 120 -11.23 13.28 -19.68
N ARG A 121 -10.75 13.51 -18.47
CA ARG A 121 -9.34 13.78 -18.18
C ARG A 121 -8.60 12.45 -18.06
N VAL A 122 -7.51 12.29 -18.81
CA VAL A 122 -6.79 11.01 -18.89
C VAL A 122 -5.29 11.15 -18.68
N HIS A 123 -4.72 10.11 -18.07
CA HIS A 123 -3.27 9.88 -17.99
C HIS A 123 -2.91 8.69 -18.88
N ILE A 124 -2.01 8.89 -19.83
CA ILE A 124 -1.60 7.81 -20.74
C ILE A 124 -0.54 6.96 -20.03
N GLU A 125 -0.80 5.66 -19.89
CA GLU A 125 0.14 4.71 -19.32
C GLU A 125 0.93 4.03 -20.45
N VAL A 126 2.25 4.03 -20.36
CA VAL A 126 3.12 3.29 -21.28
C VAL A 126 3.87 2.21 -20.54
N ASP A 127 3.98 1.04 -21.15
CA ASP A 127 4.82 -0.02 -20.60
C ASP A 127 6.27 0.22 -21.04
N THR A 128 7.16 0.33 -20.05
CA THR A 128 8.58 0.59 -20.26
C THR A 128 9.45 -0.60 -19.89
N GLY A 129 8.85 -1.73 -19.51
CA GLY A 129 9.56 -2.93 -19.07
C GLY A 129 8.98 -3.62 -17.83
N MET A 130 7.87 -3.13 -17.28
CA MET A 130 7.20 -3.85 -16.18
C MET A 130 6.34 -5.01 -16.72
N THR A 131 5.89 -4.93 -17.97
CA THR A 131 5.05 -5.94 -18.64
C THR A 131 3.82 -6.29 -17.80
N ARG A 132 3.17 -5.25 -17.26
CA ARG A 132 1.98 -5.37 -16.39
C ARG A 132 0.82 -4.51 -16.87
N GLY A 133 1.10 -3.30 -17.34
CA GLY A 133 0.12 -2.32 -17.74
C GLY A 133 0.77 -1.22 -18.57
N GLY A 134 -0.04 -0.58 -19.40
CA GLY A 134 0.40 0.46 -20.33
C GLY A 134 0.49 -0.01 -21.77
N LEU A 135 0.44 0.97 -22.67
CA LEU A 135 0.58 0.78 -24.10
C LEU A 135 1.99 0.27 -24.42
N LEU A 136 2.06 -0.77 -25.25
CA LEU A 136 3.30 -1.35 -25.77
C LEU A 136 3.23 -1.51 -27.30
N GLU A 137 2.68 -2.62 -27.80
CA GLU A 137 2.55 -2.88 -29.25
C GLU A 137 1.54 -1.96 -29.93
N GLU A 138 0.45 -1.61 -29.23
CA GLU A 138 -0.62 -0.73 -29.76
C GLU A 138 -0.23 0.76 -29.78
N TRP A 139 0.99 1.13 -29.41
CA TRP A 139 1.39 2.54 -29.25
C TRP A 139 1.23 3.37 -30.54
N GLU A 140 1.65 2.83 -31.69
CA GLU A 140 1.52 3.55 -32.97
C GLU A 140 0.05 3.72 -33.39
N GLU A 141 -0.78 2.73 -33.12
CA GLU A 141 -2.22 2.81 -33.35
C GLU A 141 -2.86 3.85 -32.43
N PHE A 142 -2.51 3.81 -31.15
CA PHE A 142 -2.96 4.77 -30.15
C PHE A 142 -2.67 6.21 -30.57
N LEU A 143 -1.45 6.51 -31.04
CA LEU A 143 -1.08 7.85 -31.51
C LEU A 143 -1.94 8.32 -32.71
N LYS A 144 -2.36 7.41 -33.60
CA LYS A 144 -3.25 7.74 -34.72
C LYS A 144 -4.68 8.03 -34.28
N LEU A 145 -5.16 7.34 -33.25
CA LEU A 145 -6.53 7.48 -32.74
C LEU A 145 -6.69 8.69 -31.80
N LEU A 146 -5.66 9.01 -31.03
CA LEU A 146 -5.70 10.02 -29.98
C LEU A 146 -6.25 11.40 -30.43
N PRO A 147 -5.90 11.95 -31.61
CA PRO A 147 -6.44 13.25 -32.05
C PRO A 147 -7.97 13.27 -32.21
N SER A 148 -8.57 12.12 -32.49
CA SER A 148 -10.03 11.97 -32.65
C SER A 148 -10.76 11.59 -31.37
N ALA A 149 -10.03 11.17 -30.33
CA ALA A 149 -10.61 10.78 -29.06
C ALA A 149 -11.13 12.00 -28.30
N HIS A 150 -12.32 11.88 -27.72
CA HIS A 150 -12.96 12.95 -26.95
C HIS A 150 -12.41 13.00 -25.52
N VAL A 151 -11.09 13.14 -25.36
CA VAL A 151 -10.42 13.13 -24.05
C VAL A 151 -9.49 14.33 -23.91
N GLU A 152 -9.23 14.77 -22.68
CA GLU A 152 -8.19 15.75 -22.35
C GLU A 152 -7.00 14.98 -21.77
N VAL A 153 -5.88 14.94 -22.48
CA VAL A 153 -4.67 14.28 -21.97
C VAL A 153 -3.97 15.23 -20.99
N VAL A 154 -4.00 14.87 -19.71
CA VAL A 154 -3.47 15.70 -18.63
C VAL A 154 -2.19 15.12 -18.04
N GLY A 155 -1.99 13.80 -18.17
CA GLY A 155 -0.79 13.14 -17.70
C GLY A 155 -0.22 12.04 -18.59
N PHE A 156 1.03 11.69 -18.33
CA PHE A 156 1.77 10.62 -19.00
C PHE A 156 2.64 9.90 -17.98
N TRP A 157 2.56 8.56 -17.96
CA TRP A 157 3.15 7.80 -16.87
C TRP A 157 3.55 6.37 -17.22
N THR A 158 4.42 5.82 -16.36
CA THR A 158 4.80 4.41 -16.36
C THR A 158 5.06 3.94 -14.93
N HIS A 159 5.39 2.66 -14.77
CA HIS A 159 5.74 2.06 -13.49
C HIS A 159 7.08 1.30 -13.58
N PHE A 160 7.97 1.56 -12.63
CA PHE A 160 9.23 0.84 -12.54
C PHE A 160 9.06 -0.57 -12.00
N ALA A 161 9.81 -1.51 -12.57
CA ALA A 161 9.84 -2.90 -12.18
C ALA A 161 10.84 -3.18 -11.03
N ARG A 162 11.96 -2.44 -11.00
CA ARG A 162 13.12 -2.71 -10.12
C ARG A 162 13.71 -1.44 -9.49
N ALA A 163 12.88 -0.44 -9.21
CA ALA A 163 13.35 0.80 -8.58
C ALA A 163 13.80 0.61 -7.12
N ASP A 164 13.37 -0.48 -6.51
CA ASP A 164 13.76 -0.99 -5.20
C ASP A 164 15.06 -1.78 -5.21
N GLU A 165 15.73 -1.91 -6.37
CA GLU A 165 17.05 -2.52 -6.52
C GLU A 165 18.07 -1.45 -6.99
N PRO A 166 18.66 -0.64 -6.09
CA PRO A 166 19.43 0.55 -6.47
C PRO A 166 20.66 0.29 -7.35
N LEU A 167 21.18 -0.94 -7.33
CA LEU A 167 22.33 -1.37 -8.14
C LEU A 167 21.94 -1.87 -9.54
N SER A 168 20.65 -1.91 -9.87
CA SER A 168 20.16 -2.33 -11.19
C SER A 168 20.07 -1.14 -12.14
N ASP A 169 20.72 -1.24 -13.30
CA ASP A 169 20.58 -0.25 -14.37
C ASP A 169 19.18 -0.25 -15.03
N TYR A 170 18.32 -1.22 -14.69
CA TYR A 170 17.03 -1.41 -15.35
C TYR A 170 16.10 -0.22 -15.20
N THR A 171 16.11 0.45 -14.04
CA THR A 171 15.30 1.67 -13.82
C THR A 171 15.70 2.78 -14.81
N GLN A 172 16.99 2.93 -15.10
CA GLN A 172 17.46 3.92 -16.09
C GLN A 172 17.05 3.52 -17.51
N ILE A 173 17.07 2.22 -17.85
CA ILE A 173 16.55 1.72 -19.13
C ILE A 173 15.07 2.10 -19.29
N GLN A 174 14.25 1.89 -18.26
CA GLN A 174 12.84 2.26 -18.29
C GLN A 174 12.63 3.78 -18.45
N ILE A 175 13.46 4.61 -17.80
CA ILE A 175 13.42 6.08 -17.97
C ILE A 175 13.70 6.46 -19.42
N ASN A 176 14.72 5.87 -20.06
CA ASN A 176 15.05 6.19 -21.45
C ASN A 176 13.90 5.83 -22.41
N VAL A 177 13.25 4.68 -22.20
CA VAL A 177 12.07 4.27 -22.99
C VAL A 177 10.90 5.24 -22.74
N PHE A 178 10.67 5.62 -21.49
CA PHE A 178 9.64 6.57 -21.11
C PHE A 178 9.81 7.93 -21.81
N GLU A 179 11.02 8.49 -21.78
CA GLU A 179 11.33 9.78 -22.39
C GLU A 179 11.19 9.75 -23.92
N ALA A 180 11.61 8.65 -24.56
CA ALA A 180 11.41 8.45 -25.99
C ALA A 180 9.90 8.45 -26.36
N LYS A 181 9.07 7.74 -25.59
CA LYS A 181 7.62 7.70 -25.81
C LYS A 181 6.95 9.04 -25.54
N LEU A 182 7.40 9.78 -24.53
CA LEU A 182 6.92 11.14 -24.27
C LEU A 182 7.23 12.07 -25.44
N LEU A 183 8.42 11.97 -26.03
CA LEU A 183 8.80 12.76 -27.20
C LEU A 183 7.95 12.42 -28.43
N GLU A 184 7.69 11.13 -28.68
CA GLU A 184 6.78 10.67 -29.75
C GLU A 184 5.37 11.25 -29.56
N LEU A 185 4.85 11.26 -28.33
CA LEU A 185 3.54 11.85 -28.01
C LEU A 185 3.51 13.36 -28.25
N GLN A 186 4.57 14.07 -27.87
CA GLN A 186 4.72 15.52 -28.10
C GLN A 186 4.78 15.85 -29.59
N HIS A 187 5.49 15.06 -30.40
CA HIS A 187 5.51 15.19 -31.86
C HIS A 187 4.14 14.92 -32.50
N ALA A 188 3.31 14.08 -31.87
CA ALA A 188 1.91 13.89 -32.27
C ALA A 188 0.98 15.05 -31.83
N GLY A 189 1.54 16.13 -31.27
CA GLY A 189 0.80 17.34 -30.89
C GLY A 189 0.18 17.28 -29.49
N CYS A 190 0.58 16.33 -28.65
CA CYS A 190 0.05 16.16 -27.29
C CYS A 190 1.13 16.37 -26.23
N SER A 191 0.99 17.42 -25.42
CA SER A 191 1.94 17.78 -24.36
C SER A 191 1.26 17.73 -22.98
N PRO A 192 1.31 16.58 -22.27
CA PRO A 192 0.69 16.44 -20.95
C PRO A 192 1.35 17.36 -19.91
N GLN A 193 0.56 17.87 -18.98
CA GLN A 193 1.03 18.77 -17.93
C GLN A 193 1.69 18.01 -16.77
N ILE A 194 1.29 16.76 -16.57
CA ILE A 194 1.74 15.93 -15.45
C ILE A 194 2.53 14.74 -15.98
N ILE A 195 3.79 14.66 -15.58
CA ILE A 195 4.69 13.55 -15.90
C ILE A 195 5.03 12.85 -14.59
N HIS A 196 4.75 11.55 -14.50
CA HIS A 196 5.05 10.78 -13.29
C HIS A 196 5.47 9.34 -13.57
N TYR A 197 6.62 8.92 -13.05
CA TYR A 197 7.07 7.52 -13.12
C TYR A 197 7.55 6.99 -11.77
N ALA A 198 7.99 7.88 -10.87
CA ALA A 198 8.58 7.50 -9.59
C ALA A 198 7.54 6.93 -8.63
N ASN A 199 7.78 5.69 -8.19
CA ASN A 199 7.13 5.10 -7.03
C ASN A 199 7.95 5.40 -5.76
N SER A 200 7.50 4.93 -4.60
CA SER A 200 8.20 5.12 -3.32
C SER A 200 9.70 4.80 -3.36
N ALA A 201 10.11 3.71 -4.01
CA ALA A 201 11.51 3.31 -4.08
C ALA A 201 12.35 4.33 -4.86
N ALA A 202 11.90 4.67 -6.08
CA ALA A 202 12.54 5.70 -6.90
C ALA A 202 12.61 7.05 -6.17
N THR A 203 11.52 7.47 -5.52
CA THR A 203 11.48 8.75 -4.80
C THR A 203 12.48 8.81 -3.65
N LEU A 204 12.61 7.74 -2.86
CA LEU A 204 13.60 7.66 -1.77
C LEU A 204 15.05 7.69 -2.27
N LEU A 205 15.28 7.27 -3.53
CA LEU A 205 16.57 7.39 -4.21
C LEU A 205 16.74 8.73 -4.94
N SER A 206 15.87 9.71 -4.70
CA SER A 206 15.84 11.01 -5.40
C SER A 206 15.63 10.92 -6.92
N ILE A 207 15.09 9.80 -7.41
CA ILE A 207 14.74 9.63 -8.82
C ILE A 207 13.35 10.22 -9.06
N GLY A 208 13.27 11.19 -9.98
CA GLY A 208 12.02 11.83 -10.38
C GLY A 208 11.50 12.92 -9.44
N ILE A 209 12.28 13.33 -8.42
CA ILE A 209 11.86 14.36 -7.45
C ILE A 209 11.78 15.79 -8.03
N ASP A 210 12.40 16.00 -9.19
CA ASP A 210 12.32 17.24 -9.98
C ASP A 210 11.31 17.16 -11.13
N GLN A 211 10.62 16.02 -11.25
CA GLN A 211 9.51 15.89 -12.19
C GLN A 211 8.27 16.61 -11.68
N LYS A 212 7.22 16.62 -12.49
CA LYS A 212 5.95 17.25 -12.10
C LYS A 212 5.31 16.54 -10.92
N MET A 213 5.42 15.22 -10.82
CA MET A 213 4.78 14.46 -9.75
C MET A 213 5.47 13.13 -9.42
N VAL A 214 5.51 12.79 -8.13
CA VAL A 214 5.92 11.47 -7.60
C VAL A 214 4.72 10.75 -6.98
N ARG A 215 4.75 9.41 -6.98
CA ARG A 215 3.68 8.57 -6.40
C ARG A 215 4.17 7.88 -5.14
N LEU A 216 3.68 8.34 -3.99
CA LEU A 216 4.02 7.77 -2.69
C LEU A 216 2.98 6.73 -2.27
N GLY A 217 3.41 5.48 -2.22
CA GLY A 217 2.65 4.36 -1.65
C GLY A 217 3.29 3.93 -0.32
N ILE A 218 3.98 2.79 -0.29
CA ILE A 218 4.46 2.17 0.95
C ILE A 218 5.26 3.12 1.87
N ALA A 219 6.05 4.02 1.28
CA ALA A 219 6.92 4.91 2.04
C ALA A 219 6.12 5.92 2.89
N MET A 220 4.97 6.42 2.42
CA MET A 220 4.16 7.32 3.27
C MET A 220 3.59 6.59 4.49
N TYR A 221 3.35 5.28 4.39
CA TYR A 221 2.95 4.44 5.52
C TYR A 221 4.11 4.05 6.45
N GLY A 222 5.32 4.54 6.17
CA GLY A 222 6.47 4.36 7.03
C GLY A 222 7.19 3.04 6.88
N LEU A 223 7.05 2.41 5.71
CA LEU A 223 7.53 1.06 5.43
C LEU A 223 8.50 1.08 4.24
N SER A 224 9.59 0.33 4.38
CA SER A 224 10.60 0.16 3.31
C SER A 224 10.01 -0.56 2.10
N PRO A 225 10.28 -0.10 0.86
CA PRO A 225 9.87 -0.82 -0.34
C PRO A 225 10.51 -2.21 -0.47
N ASP A 226 11.78 -2.34 -0.12
CA ASP A 226 12.47 -3.63 -0.07
C ASP A 226 13.57 -3.61 1.00
N ILE A 227 13.52 -4.56 1.92
CA ILE A 227 14.47 -4.62 3.05
C ILE A 227 15.85 -5.11 2.59
N GLY A 228 15.90 -6.04 1.62
CA GLY A 228 17.13 -6.66 1.17
C GLY A 228 18.03 -5.71 0.38
N PHE A 229 17.41 -4.83 -0.41
CA PHE A 229 18.11 -3.91 -1.31
C PHE A 229 18.12 -2.46 -0.83
N MET A 230 17.08 -2.00 -0.11
CA MET A 230 17.01 -0.61 0.39
C MET A 230 17.23 -0.49 1.90
N GLY A 231 17.22 -1.60 2.64
CA GLY A 231 17.36 -1.62 4.08
C GLY A 231 16.04 -1.38 4.83
N HIS A 232 16.12 -1.38 6.16
CA HIS A 232 14.95 -1.23 7.03
C HIS A 232 14.37 0.19 7.01
N SER A 233 13.07 0.30 7.30
CA SER A 233 12.33 1.56 7.34
C SER A 233 13.03 2.66 8.17
N ALA A 234 13.60 2.31 9.33
CA ALA A 234 14.33 3.26 10.17
C ALA A 234 15.60 3.82 9.51
N ALA A 235 16.34 2.98 8.75
CA ALA A 235 17.53 3.41 8.03
C ALA A 235 17.18 4.37 6.87
N LEU A 236 15.96 4.25 6.33
CA LEU A 236 15.40 5.16 5.34
C LEU A 236 14.77 6.41 5.94
N GLY A 237 14.81 6.60 7.27
CA GLY A 237 14.20 7.74 7.96
C GLY A 237 12.67 7.69 8.04
N LEU A 238 12.08 6.53 7.76
CA LEU A 238 10.64 6.31 7.75
C LEU A 238 10.12 5.91 9.14
N ARG A 239 8.93 6.39 9.49
CA ARG A 239 8.23 6.11 10.75
C ARG A 239 6.97 5.29 10.48
N PRO A 240 6.92 4.01 10.89
CA PRO A 240 5.73 3.17 10.68
C PRO A 240 4.46 3.82 11.23
N VAL A 241 3.43 3.94 10.37
CA VAL A 241 2.15 4.58 10.69
C VAL A 241 1.21 3.66 11.47
N MET A 242 1.26 2.36 11.17
CA MET A 242 0.39 1.35 11.78
C MET A 242 1.06 0.69 12.99
N SER A 243 0.30 0.56 14.07
CA SER A 243 0.52 -0.48 15.09
C SER A 243 -0.77 -1.28 15.31
N ILE A 244 -0.62 -2.53 15.74
CA ILE A 244 -1.74 -3.43 16.00
C ILE A 244 -1.64 -3.91 17.43
N ALA A 245 -2.68 -3.62 18.21
CA ALA A 245 -2.82 -4.08 19.58
C ALA A 245 -3.95 -5.11 19.69
N ALA A 246 -3.79 -6.08 20.58
CA ALA A 246 -4.79 -7.10 20.90
C ALA A 246 -4.79 -7.41 22.40
N GLN A 247 -5.85 -8.05 22.87
CA GLN A 247 -5.91 -8.56 24.25
C GLN A 247 -5.58 -10.04 24.32
N LEU A 248 -4.94 -10.44 25.42
CA LEU A 248 -4.88 -11.83 25.82
C LEU A 248 -6.28 -12.29 26.25
N HIS A 249 -6.90 -13.18 25.47
CA HIS A 249 -8.18 -13.78 25.82
C HIS A 249 -8.05 -14.75 27.02
N LEU A 250 -6.97 -15.52 27.04
CA LEU A 250 -6.70 -16.51 28.07
C LEU A 250 -5.19 -16.54 28.32
N VAL A 251 -4.81 -16.62 29.59
CA VAL A 251 -3.44 -16.93 30.00
C VAL A 251 -3.48 -18.16 30.89
N LYS A 252 -2.63 -19.14 30.61
CA LYS A 252 -2.58 -20.38 31.40
C LYS A 252 -1.17 -20.95 31.47
N LYS A 253 -0.85 -21.51 32.62
CA LYS A 253 0.34 -22.34 32.81
C LYS A 253 0.10 -23.72 32.20
N VAL A 254 1.06 -24.24 31.46
CA VAL A 254 0.98 -25.55 30.80
C VAL A 254 2.23 -26.38 31.12
N PRO A 255 2.08 -27.70 31.35
CA PRO A 255 3.23 -28.59 31.55
C PRO A 255 4.10 -28.71 30.30
N ALA A 256 5.33 -29.19 30.48
CA ALA A 256 6.17 -29.67 29.38
C ALA A 256 5.47 -30.83 28.63
N GLY A 257 5.72 -30.97 27.33
CA GLY A 257 5.12 -32.00 26.49
C GLY A 257 3.68 -31.71 26.06
N SER A 258 3.18 -30.49 26.26
CA SER A 258 1.80 -30.12 25.90
C SER A 258 1.70 -29.78 24.40
N PRO A 259 0.84 -30.45 23.61
CA PRO A 259 0.59 -30.06 22.23
C PRO A 259 -0.20 -28.74 22.15
N VAL A 260 0.12 -27.91 21.15
CA VAL A 260 -0.49 -26.58 20.97
C VAL A 260 -1.15 -26.43 19.60
N GLY A 261 -2.42 -26.03 19.60
CA GLY A 261 -3.18 -25.66 18.40
C GLY A 261 -3.55 -26.85 17.50
N TYR A 262 -4.06 -26.54 16.30
CA TYR A 262 -4.55 -27.55 15.35
C TYR A 262 -3.48 -28.56 14.93
N GLY A 263 -3.76 -29.83 15.17
CA GLY A 263 -2.87 -30.95 14.84
C GLY A 263 -1.71 -31.13 15.81
N GLY A 264 -1.63 -30.34 16.90
CA GLY A 264 -0.58 -30.48 17.91
C GLY A 264 0.83 -30.38 17.34
N THR A 265 1.02 -29.60 16.27
CA THR A 265 2.28 -29.56 15.51
C THR A 265 3.42 -28.88 16.24
N ALA A 266 3.11 -28.16 17.31
CA ALA A 266 4.10 -27.66 18.27
C ALA A 266 3.81 -28.31 19.63
N VAL A 267 4.88 -28.61 20.36
CA VAL A 267 4.84 -29.20 21.70
C VAL A 267 5.72 -28.36 22.61
N THR A 268 5.25 -28.04 23.82
CA THR A 268 6.04 -27.27 24.78
C THR A 268 7.26 -28.08 25.25
N GLU A 269 8.45 -27.47 25.22
CA GLU A 269 9.68 -28.14 25.65
C GLU A 269 9.84 -28.16 27.18
N ARG A 270 9.17 -27.22 27.86
CA ARG A 270 9.20 -27.04 29.31
C ARG A 270 7.83 -26.61 29.82
N GLU A 271 7.67 -26.65 31.14
CA GLU A 271 6.57 -25.94 31.77
C GLU A 271 6.67 -24.45 31.43
N THR A 272 5.59 -23.86 30.92
CA THR A 272 5.58 -22.45 30.48
C THR A 272 4.21 -21.81 30.66
N VAL A 273 4.10 -20.51 30.41
CA VAL A 273 2.83 -19.77 30.37
C VAL A 273 2.49 -19.47 28.91
N LEU A 274 1.32 -19.92 28.47
CA LEU A 274 0.80 -19.62 27.14
C LEU A 274 -0.29 -18.55 27.20
N GLY A 275 -0.24 -17.65 26.24
CA GLY A 275 -1.27 -16.63 26.00
C GLY A 275 -2.06 -16.93 24.73
N VAL A 276 -3.39 -16.84 24.78
CA VAL A 276 -4.25 -16.87 23.60
C VAL A 276 -4.56 -15.43 23.20
N VAL A 277 -4.11 -15.02 22.02
CA VAL A 277 -4.35 -13.69 21.46
C VAL A 277 -5.65 -13.75 20.65
N ALA A 278 -6.57 -12.83 20.92
CA ALA A 278 -7.88 -12.75 20.25
C ALA A 278 -7.80 -12.16 18.84
N MET A 279 -6.89 -12.65 18.00
CA MET A 279 -6.77 -12.35 16.58
C MET A 279 -6.39 -13.60 15.81
N GLY A 280 -6.93 -13.80 14.60
CA GLY A 280 -6.57 -14.94 13.76
C GLY A 280 -6.44 -14.58 12.29
N TYR A 281 -6.40 -15.58 11.41
CA TYR A 281 -6.23 -15.33 9.98
C TYR A 281 -7.43 -14.62 9.33
N SER A 282 -8.62 -14.65 9.95
CA SER A 282 -9.76 -13.83 9.52
C SER A 282 -9.61 -12.35 9.89
N ASP A 283 -8.69 -12.01 10.80
CA ASP A 283 -8.31 -10.63 11.16
C ASP A 283 -7.14 -10.11 10.32
N GLY A 284 -6.46 -10.98 9.59
CA GLY A 284 -5.28 -10.66 8.77
C GLY A 284 -3.97 -11.27 9.26
N ILE A 285 -3.97 -12.08 10.34
CA ILE A 285 -2.76 -12.76 10.81
C ILE A 285 -2.38 -13.90 9.83
N PRO A 286 -1.18 -13.91 9.23
CA PRO A 286 -0.83 -14.94 8.25
C PRO A 286 -0.82 -16.34 8.85
N ARG A 287 -1.56 -17.27 8.25
CA ARG A 287 -1.65 -18.65 8.75
C ARG A 287 -0.31 -19.39 8.67
N ASN A 288 0.53 -19.00 7.72
CA ASN A 288 1.85 -19.56 7.44
C ASN A 288 2.98 -18.86 8.21
N ALA A 289 2.67 -17.93 9.13
CA ALA A 289 3.67 -17.30 9.98
C ALA A 289 4.38 -18.35 10.86
N SER A 290 5.71 -18.28 10.91
CA SER A 290 6.55 -19.08 11.80
C SER A 290 6.72 -18.44 13.18
N SER A 291 7.40 -19.13 14.10
CA SER A 291 7.71 -18.62 15.45
C SER A 291 8.76 -17.49 15.46
N ALA A 292 9.28 -17.07 14.31
CA ALA A 292 10.12 -15.88 14.18
C ALA A 292 9.35 -14.56 14.44
N THR A 293 8.02 -14.63 14.51
CA THR A 293 7.14 -13.52 14.89
C THR A 293 6.22 -13.89 16.06
N GLY A 294 5.45 -12.93 16.56
CA GLY A 294 4.55 -13.11 17.69
C GLY A 294 4.00 -11.78 18.21
N VAL A 295 3.91 -11.65 19.53
CA VAL A 295 3.47 -10.41 20.17
C VAL A 295 4.54 -9.87 21.10
N THR A 296 4.43 -8.58 21.43
CA THR A 296 5.22 -7.96 22.50
C THR A 296 4.30 -7.65 23.67
N HIS A 297 4.66 -8.15 24.86
CA HIS A 297 3.96 -7.92 26.13
C HIS A 297 4.95 -7.31 27.11
N ASN A 298 4.65 -6.12 27.66
CA ASN A 298 5.53 -5.39 28.59
C ASN A 298 7.00 -5.29 28.12
N GLY A 299 7.20 -4.99 26.84
CA GLY A 299 8.54 -4.86 26.23
C GLY A 299 9.26 -6.18 25.95
N LYS A 300 8.64 -7.34 26.23
CA LYS A 300 9.21 -8.66 25.97
C LYS A 300 8.53 -9.32 24.77
N ARG A 301 9.32 -9.85 23.84
CA ARG A 301 8.84 -10.64 22.70
C ARG A 301 8.35 -12.01 23.18
N ALA A 302 7.16 -12.39 22.73
CA ALA A 302 6.52 -13.68 22.97
C ALA A 302 6.16 -14.31 21.61
N PRO A 303 6.91 -15.33 21.16
CA PRO A 303 6.74 -15.89 19.82
C PRO A 303 5.45 -16.70 19.70
N ILE A 304 4.94 -16.82 18.47
CA ILE A 304 3.85 -17.76 18.16
C ILE A 304 4.31 -19.18 18.45
N ILE A 305 3.42 -19.98 19.03
CA ILE A 305 3.58 -21.42 19.19
C ILE A 305 2.37 -22.17 18.62
N GLY A 306 2.63 -23.12 17.72
CA GLY A 306 1.59 -23.84 16.98
C GLY A 306 1.05 -23.04 15.79
N ARG A 307 -0.13 -23.42 15.30
CA ARG A 307 -0.74 -22.82 14.11
C ARG A 307 -1.67 -21.67 14.47
N VAL A 308 -1.67 -20.62 13.64
CA VAL A 308 -2.68 -19.57 13.67
C VAL A 308 -4.05 -20.15 13.27
N SER A 309 -5.08 -19.89 14.08
CA SER A 309 -6.47 -20.29 13.83
C SER A 309 -7.28 -19.13 13.23
N MET A 310 -8.55 -19.35 12.91
CA MET A 310 -9.38 -18.35 12.23
C MET A 310 -9.50 -17.05 13.02
N ASP A 311 -9.68 -17.13 14.34
CA ASP A 311 -9.98 -15.99 15.21
C ASP A 311 -8.98 -15.80 16.36
N GLN A 312 -7.99 -16.68 16.48
CA GLN A 312 -7.00 -16.65 17.56
C GLN A 312 -5.67 -17.30 17.18
N PHE A 313 -4.59 -16.94 17.86
CA PHE A 313 -3.33 -17.69 17.87
C PHE A 313 -2.77 -17.76 19.30
N VAL A 314 -1.80 -18.65 19.51
CA VAL A 314 -1.18 -18.87 20.82
C VAL A 314 0.26 -18.37 20.79
N VAL A 315 0.68 -17.72 21.86
CA VAL A 315 2.06 -17.28 22.08
C VAL A 315 2.64 -17.92 23.34
N ASP A 316 3.93 -18.19 23.32
CA ASP A 316 4.67 -18.59 24.51
C ASP A 316 5.18 -17.34 25.24
N LEU A 317 4.60 -17.06 26.41
CA LEU A 317 4.94 -15.91 27.24
C LEU A 317 6.15 -16.20 28.15
N GLY A 318 6.58 -17.47 28.24
CA GLY A 318 7.66 -17.94 29.07
C GLY A 318 7.23 -18.36 30.49
N PRO A 319 8.07 -19.15 31.19
CA PRO A 319 7.73 -19.76 32.49
C PRO A 319 7.52 -18.75 33.62
N ASP A 320 8.20 -17.59 33.55
CA ASP A 320 8.15 -16.55 34.58
C ASP A 320 7.13 -15.45 34.26
N SER A 321 6.28 -15.66 33.25
CA SER A 321 5.29 -14.65 32.86
C SER A 321 4.24 -14.46 33.94
N THR A 322 3.96 -13.18 34.22
CA THR A 322 2.89 -12.74 35.13
C THR A 322 1.69 -12.18 34.36
N ALA A 323 1.65 -12.38 33.03
CA ALA A 323 0.58 -11.89 32.18
C ALA A 323 -0.79 -12.41 32.63
N GLN A 324 -1.81 -11.60 32.38
CA GLN A 324 -3.19 -11.92 32.74
C GLN A 324 -4.11 -11.81 31.52
N ALA A 325 -5.24 -12.51 31.58
CA ALA A 325 -6.30 -12.30 30.59
C ALA A 325 -6.76 -10.83 30.65
N GLY A 326 -6.94 -10.20 29.49
CA GLY A 326 -7.27 -8.79 29.33
C GLY A 326 -6.06 -7.88 29.12
N ASP A 327 -4.84 -8.33 29.43
CA ASP A 327 -3.61 -7.59 29.17
C ASP A 327 -3.49 -7.25 27.67
N GLU A 328 -3.00 -6.04 27.40
CA GLU A 328 -2.68 -5.60 26.05
C GLU A 328 -1.35 -6.21 25.59
N VAL A 329 -1.34 -6.68 24.33
CA VAL A 329 -0.15 -7.10 23.61
C VAL A 329 -0.07 -6.41 22.27
N LEU A 330 1.14 -6.10 21.83
CA LEU A 330 1.39 -5.49 20.52
C LEU A 330 1.73 -6.59 19.51
N VAL A 331 0.87 -6.77 18.51
CA VAL A 331 1.07 -7.70 17.41
C VAL A 331 2.05 -7.10 16.39
N ILE A 332 1.82 -5.83 16.01
CA ILE A 332 2.73 -5.04 15.18
C ILE A 332 3.06 -3.75 15.92
N SER A 333 4.34 -3.43 16.09
CA SER A 333 4.79 -2.18 16.69
C SER A 333 6.24 -1.85 16.30
N GLN A 334 6.64 -0.60 16.47
CA GLN A 334 8.00 -0.14 16.18
C GLN A 334 9.05 -0.74 17.13
N THR A 335 8.69 -0.99 18.39
CA THR A 335 9.61 -1.48 19.43
C THR A 335 9.50 -2.98 19.69
N GLY A 336 8.63 -3.67 18.96
CA GLY A 336 8.30 -5.09 19.13
C GLY A 336 8.55 -5.87 17.85
N TYR A 337 7.60 -6.73 17.48
CA TYR A 337 7.56 -7.31 16.13
C TYR A 337 7.02 -6.28 15.15
N THR A 338 7.75 -6.04 14.07
CA THR A 338 7.42 -5.09 13.01
C THR A 338 6.63 -5.77 11.88
N ALA A 339 6.04 -4.99 10.96
CA ALA A 339 5.42 -5.56 9.76
C ALA A 339 6.44 -6.36 8.92
N ASP A 340 7.71 -5.96 8.94
CA ASP A 340 8.83 -6.63 8.30
C ASP A 340 9.13 -7.99 8.95
N ASP A 341 9.11 -8.08 10.29
CA ASP A 341 9.27 -9.35 11.02
C ASP A 341 8.15 -10.34 10.63
N TRP A 342 6.90 -9.86 10.57
CA TRP A 342 5.76 -10.67 10.14
C TRP A 342 5.85 -11.10 8.67
N ALA A 343 6.33 -10.22 7.80
CA ALA A 343 6.53 -10.51 6.38
C ALA A 343 7.58 -11.62 6.19
N SER A 344 8.75 -11.47 6.81
CA SER A 344 9.83 -12.46 6.79
C SER A 344 9.38 -13.81 7.36
N ALA A 345 8.72 -13.79 8.53
CA ALA A 345 8.21 -15.00 9.17
C ALA A 345 7.14 -15.74 8.34
N SER A 346 6.54 -15.07 7.36
CA SER A 346 5.46 -15.59 6.50
C SER A 346 5.89 -15.75 5.03
N GLY A 347 7.16 -15.51 4.69
CA GLY A 347 7.67 -15.61 3.31
C GLY A 347 7.01 -14.63 2.33
N THR A 348 6.78 -13.39 2.77
CA THR A 348 6.16 -12.33 1.98
C THR A 348 6.81 -10.96 2.26
N ILE A 349 6.17 -9.87 1.82
CA ILE A 349 6.59 -8.48 1.98
C ILE A 349 5.65 -7.69 2.90
N ASN A 350 6.14 -6.61 3.49
CA ASN A 350 5.39 -5.77 4.44
C ASN A 350 4.10 -5.18 3.84
N TYR A 351 4.08 -4.90 2.53
CA TYR A 351 2.90 -4.49 1.77
C TYR A 351 1.72 -5.42 2.00
N GLU A 352 1.96 -6.74 1.92
CA GLU A 352 0.91 -7.74 2.07
C GLU A 352 0.42 -7.78 3.52
N ILE A 353 1.33 -7.69 4.49
CA ILE A 353 1.01 -7.74 5.91
C ILE A 353 0.03 -6.63 6.31
N VAL A 354 0.34 -5.37 5.98
CA VAL A 354 -0.53 -4.25 6.37
C VAL A 354 -1.83 -4.19 5.57
N THR A 355 -1.78 -4.57 4.29
CA THR A 355 -2.96 -4.51 3.41
C THR A 355 -4.01 -5.55 3.78
N ARG A 356 -3.61 -6.72 4.30
CA ARG A 356 -4.51 -7.84 4.61
C ARG A 356 -5.25 -7.72 5.94
N ILE A 357 -4.99 -6.68 6.74
CA ILE A 357 -5.71 -6.50 8.00
C ILE A 357 -7.20 -6.27 7.71
N ALA A 358 -8.05 -7.16 8.22
CA ALA A 358 -9.46 -7.20 7.85
C ALA A 358 -10.24 -6.03 8.46
N ALA A 359 -11.33 -5.61 7.81
CA ALA A 359 -12.20 -4.53 8.28
C ALA A 359 -12.81 -4.78 9.68
N ARG A 360 -12.92 -6.05 10.10
CA ARG A 360 -13.39 -6.45 11.45
C ARG A 360 -12.44 -6.05 12.59
N VAL A 361 -11.22 -5.61 12.27
CA VAL A 361 -10.31 -4.97 13.23
C VAL A 361 -10.48 -3.44 13.08
N PRO A 362 -11.05 -2.75 14.07
CA PRO A 362 -11.33 -1.31 13.96
C PRO A 362 -10.03 -0.52 13.85
N ARG A 363 -10.03 0.52 13.00
CA ARG A 363 -8.96 1.51 12.93
C ARG A 363 -9.29 2.67 13.84
N ILE A 364 -8.31 3.12 14.62
CA ILE A 364 -8.38 4.30 15.45
C ILE A 364 -7.18 5.20 15.16
N SER A 365 -7.40 6.49 15.00
CA SER A 365 -6.32 7.47 14.96
C SER A 365 -5.76 7.66 16.37
N VAL A 366 -4.44 7.75 16.49
CA VAL A 366 -3.72 7.96 17.76
C VAL A 366 -2.95 9.25 17.77
#